data_AF-A0A936CHQ2-F1
#
_entry.id   AF-A0A936CHQ2-F1
#
_cell.length_a   1.000
_cell.length_b   1.000
_cell.length_c   1.000
_cell.angle_alpha   90.00
_cell.angle_beta   90.00
_cell.angle_gamma   90.00
#
_symmetry.space_group_name_H-M   'P 1'
#
loop_
_entity.id
_entity.type
_entity.pdbx_description
1 polymer ?
#
loop_
_entity_poly.entity_id
_entity_poly.type
_entity_poly.pdbx_seq_one_letter_code
_entity_poly.pdbx_strand_id
1 'polypeptide(L)' 'MKFGTYLEKITGVSIYPIISLLLFILVFSYVIYMIFRISNNEIEHMERIPLDDQPENKN' A
#
# COMPACT_ATOMS: atom_id res chain seq x y z
N MET A 1 24.71 -14.72 22.35
CA MET A 1 24.60 -15.45 21.07
C MET A 1 25.35 -14.65 19.99
N LYS A 2 26.31 -15.25 19.28
CA LYS A 2 27.30 -14.54 18.41
C LYS A 2 26.85 -14.38 16.95
N PHE A 3 25.55 -14.24 16.67
CA PHE A 3 25.02 -14.27 15.30
C PHE A 3 25.36 -13.01 14.47
N GLY A 4 25.35 -11.82 15.08
CA GLY A 4 25.66 -10.57 14.38
C GLY A 4 27.07 -10.54 13.78
N THR A 5 28.06 -11.11 14.48
CA THR A 5 29.47 -11.13 14.03
C THR A 5 29.70 -12.01 12.81
N TYR A 6 28.88 -13.05 12.60
CA TYR A 6 28.97 -13.89 11.41
C TYR A 6 28.43 -13.18 10.18
N LEU A 7 27.33 -12.43 10.31
CA LEU A 7 26.75 -11.66 9.22
C LEU A 7 27.69 -10.54 8.78
N GLU A 8 28.28 -9.82 9.71
CA GLU A 8 29.26 -8.76 9.43
C GLU A 8 30.53 -9.30 8.75
N LYS A 9 30.90 -10.55 9.02
CA LYS A 9 32.03 -11.25 8.37
C LYS A 9 31.74 -11.59 6.90
N ILE A 10 30.47 -11.70 6.50
CA ILE A 10 30.06 -11.89 5.11
C ILE A 10 30.17 -10.53 4.43
N THR A 11 31.29 -10.31 3.75
CA THR A 11 31.58 -9.09 3.00
C THR A 11 30.41 -8.82 2.03
N GLY A 12 29.75 -7.68 2.19
CA GLY A 12 28.62 -7.29 1.32
C GLY A 12 27.22 -7.56 1.87
N VAL A 13 27.05 -8.13 3.07
CA VAL A 13 25.70 -8.34 3.64
C VAL A 13 24.92 -7.03 3.85
N SER A 14 25.62 -5.92 4.06
CA SER A 14 25.01 -4.60 4.33
C SER A 14 24.26 -4.01 3.13
N ILE A 15 24.40 -4.57 1.92
CA ILE A 15 23.68 -4.10 0.73
C ILE A 15 22.22 -4.58 0.70
N TYR A 16 21.93 -5.75 1.25
CA TYR A 16 20.59 -6.35 1.21
C TYR A 16 19.54 -5.49 1.94
N PRO A 17 19.80 -4.93 3.13
CA PRO A 17 18.86 -4.00 3.78
C PRO A 17 18.61 -2.72 2.95
N ILE A 18 19.64 -2.17 2.30
CA ILE A 18 19.52 -0.95 1.50
C ILE A 18 18.66 -1.19 0.25
N ILE A 19 18.88 -2.31 -0.45
CA ILE A 19 18.07 -2.70 -1.60
C ILE A 19 16.62 -2.95 -1.18
N SER A 20 16.39 -3.64 -0.06
CA SER A 20 15.05 -3.87 0.48
C SER A 20 14.32 -2.56 0.77
N LEU A 21 15.01 -1.60 1.40
CA LEU A 21 14.47 -0.27 1.69
C LEU A 21 14.09 0.50 0.41
N LEU A 22 14.98 0.49 -0.59
CA LEU A 22 14.70 1.12 -1.88
C LEU A 22 13.52 0.47 -2.60
N LEU A 23 13.44 -0.86 -2.58
CA LEU A 23 12.36 -1.62 -3.20
C LEU A 23 11.02 -1.34 -2.51
N PHE A 24 11.02 -1.24 -1.17
CA PHE A 24 9.85 -0.83 -0.39
C PHE A 24 9.36 0.56 -0.81
N ILE A 25 10.26 1.55 -0.88
CA ILE A 25 9.91 2.92 -1.31
C ILE A 25 9.40 2.94 -2.75
N LEU A 26 10.02 2.17 -3.66
CA LEU A 26 9.61 2.08 -5.06
C LEU A 26 8.20 1.54 -5.21
N VAL A 27 7.89 0.43 -4.53
CA VAL A 27 6.54 -0.17 -4.56
C VAL A 27 5.53 0.80 -3.97
N PHE A 28 5.86 1.46 -2.85
CA PHE A 28 4.97 2.43 -2.22
C PHE A 28 4.68 3.62 -3.14
N SER A 29 5.72 4.18 -3.77
CA SER A 29 5.60 5.28 -4.73
C SER A 29 4.76 4.89 -5.95
N TYR A 30 4.91 3.66 -6.43
CA TYR A 30 4.12 3.13 -7.54
C TYR A 30 2.64 3.01 -7.20
N VAL A 31 2.30 2.47 -6.02
CA VAL A 31 0.91 2.37 -5.55
C VAL A 31 0.29 3.75 -5.36
N ILE A 32 1.03 4.69 -4.77
CA ILE A 32 0.58 6.09 -4.62
C ILE A 32 0.27 6.70 -5.99
N TYR A 33 1.17 6.54 -6.96
CA TYR A 33 0.94 7.01 -8.33
C TYR A 33 -0.31 6.38 -8.96
N MET A 34 -0.53 5.09 -8.73
CA MET A 34 -1.72 4.38 -9.22
C MET A 34 -3.01 4.92 -8.58
N ILE A 35 -3.00 5.21 -7.28
CA ILE A 35 -4.13 5.80 -6.56
C ILE A 35 -4.47 7.19 -7.12
N PHE A 36 -3.47 8.05 -7.33
CA PHE A 36 -3.71 9.36 -7.95
C PHE A 36 -4.24 9.26 -9.39
N ARG A 37 -3.90 8.18 -10.11
CA ARG A 37 -4.41 7.91 -11.46
C ARG A 37 -5.83 7.32 -11.46
N ILE A 38 -6.27 6.72 -10.35
CA ILE A 38 -7.66 6.27 -10.20
C ILE A 38 -8.53 7.53 -10.18
N SER A 39 -9.09 7.84 -11.34
CA SER A 39 -9.96 8.98 -11.56
C SER A 39 -11.31 8.73 -10.92
N ASN A 40 -11.84 9.76 -10.25
CA ASN A 40 -13.13 9.85 -9.54
C ASN A 40 -14.39 9.40 -10.31
N ASN A 41 -14.27 8.93 -11.55
CA ASN A 41 -15.38 8.55 -12.41
C ASN A 41 -16.13 7.29 -11.94
N GLU A 42 -15.45 6.36 -11.25
CA GLU A 42 -16.15 5.23 -10.58
C GLU A 42 -16.80 5.67 -9.27
N ILE A 43 -16.19 6.62 -8.54
CA ILE A 43 -16.73 7.15 -7.28
C ILE A 43 -18.03 7.92 -7.53
N GLU A 44 -18.11 8.72 -8.60
CA GLU A 44 -19.32 9.50 -8.94
C GLU A 44 -20.52 8.61 -9.36
N HIS A 45 -20.27 7.37 -9.81
CA HIS A 45 -21.34 6.42 -10.09
C HIS A 45 -21.76 5.66 -8.82
N MET A 46 -20.83 5.41 -7.89
CA MET A 46 -21.11 4.82 -6.59
C MET A 46 -21.77 5.78 -5.61
N GLU A 47 -21.47 7.09 -5.68
CA GLU A 47 -22.17 8.14 -4.90
C GLU A 47 -23.64 8.31 -5.32
N ARG A 48 -23.98 7.98 -6.57
CA ARG A 48 -25.35 8.04 -7.10
C ARG A 48 -26.17 6.79 -6.82
N ILE A 49 -25.60 5.79 -6.15
CA ILE A 49 -26.39 4.69 -5.60
C ILE A 49 -27.03 5.25 -4.32
N PRO A 50 -28.36 5.47 -4.29
CA PRO A 50 -29.01 5.86 -3.05
C PRO A 50 -28.71 4.78 -2.02
N LEU A 51 -28.11 5.18 -0.89
CA LEU A 51 -28.11 4.34 0.30
C LEU A 51 -29.59 4.06 0.56
N ASP A 52 -29.99 2.80 0.41
CA ASP A 52 -31.37 2.38 0.60
C ASP A 52 -31.68 2.40 2.11
N ASP A 53 -31.65 3.59 2.69
CA ASP A 53 -32.33 3.92 3.94
C ASP A 53 -33.82 4.03 3.57
N GLN A 54 -34.45 2.91 3.22
CA GLN A 54 -35.91 2.82 3.28
C GLN A 54 -36.28 3.00 4.76
N PRO A 55 -36.94 4.10 5.19
CA PRO A 55 -37.75 4.00 6.38
C PRO A 55 -38.89 3.06 6.01
N GLU A 56 -38.77 1.79 6.38
CA GLU A 56 -39.88 0.85 6.25
C GLU A 56 -41.09 1.46 6.97
N ASN A 57 -42.06 1.82 6.13
CA ASN A 57 -43.19 2.66 6.45
C ASN A 57 -44.07 1.97 7.49
N LYS A 58 -44.33 2.68 8.60
CA LYS A 58 -45.39 2.39 9.57
C LYS A 58 -46.73 2.22 8.84
N ASN A 59 -47.35 1.04 8.89
CA ASN A 59 -48.82 0.84 8.88
C ASN A 59 -49.17 -0.53 9.44
#